data_AF-A0A4V2Z6Z4-F1
#
_entry.id   AF-A0A4V2Z6Z4-F1
#
_cell.length_a   1.000
_cell.length_b   1.000
_cell.length_c   1.000
_cell.angle_alpha   90.00
_cell.angle_beta   90.00
_cell.angle_gamma   90.00
#
_symmetry.space_group_name_H-M   'P 1'
#
loop_
_entity.id
_entity.type
_entity.pdbx_description
1 polymer ?
#
loop_
_entity_poly.entity_id
_entity_poly.type
_entity_poly.pdbx_seq_one_letter_code
_entity_poly.pdbx_strand_id
1 'polypeptide(L)' 'MSNTKPATAEYEVIKAREIGGVHRAVGEIVTLTPRAAKYYLPPYGSGLKLGGAKEASKPKPVAEKPAAKAEKPDA' A
#
# COMPACT_ATOMS: atom_id res chain seq x y z
N MET A 1 -2.87 -18.45 -28.19
CA MET A 1 -2.11 -17.63 -27.22
C MET A 1 -2.52 -18.02 -25.82
N SER A 2 -1.60 -18.50 -24.98
CA SER A 2 -1.91 -18.89 -23.61
C SER A 2 -2.28 -17.67 -22.79
N ASN A 3 -3.58 -17.49 -22.53
CA ASN A 3 -4.12 -16.39 -21.77
C ASN A 3 -3.96 -16.68 -20.27
N THR A 4 -2.71 -16.77 -19.79
CA THR A 4 -2.42 -16.99 -18.38
C THR A 4 -2.64 -15.66 -17.65
N LYS A 5 -3.88 -15.44 -17.18
CA LYS A 5 -4.21 -14.34 -16.27
C LYS A 5 -3.29 -14.47 -15.05
N PRO A 6 -2.44 -13.48 -14.73
CA PRO A 6 -1.55 -13.60 -13.58
C PRO A 6 -2.42 -13.70 -12.32
N ALA A 7 -2.29 -14.81 -11.61
CA ALA A 7 -2.93 -14.97 -10.32
C ALA A 7 -2.47 -13.83 -9.40
N THR A 8 -3.42 -13.06 -8.89
CA THR A 8 -3.16 -12.05 -7.87
C THR A 8 -2.98 -12.71 -6.51
N ALA A 9 -2.13 -12.15 -5.67
CA ALA A 9 -1.91 -12.58 -4.30
C ALA A 9 -2.17 -11.42 -3.33
N GLU A 10 -2.47 -11.77 -2.08
CA GLU A 10 -2.67 -10.82 -1.00
C GLU A 10 -1.33 -10.54 -0.30
N TYR A 11 -1.03 -9.26 -0.15
CA TYR A 11 0.18 -8.78 0.49
C TYR A 11 -0.19 -7.85 1.64
N GLU A 12 0.46 -8.04 2.78
CA GLU A 12 0.35 -7.13 3.90
C GLU A 12 1.35 -6.00 3.75
N VAL A 13 0.87 -4.77 3.93
CA VAL A 13 1.71 -3.58 3.97
C VAL A 13 2.38 -3.52 5.34
N ILE A 14 3.69 -3.73 5.38
CA ILE A 14 4.49 -3.65 6.61
C ILE A 14 5.14 -2.27 6.79
N LYS A 15 5.13 -1.43 5.76
CA LYS A 15 5.63 -0.05 5.79
C LYS A 15 4.71 0.86 4.98
N ALA A 16 4.25 1.96 5.59
CA ALA A 16 3.37 2.92 4.92
C ALA A 16 4.07 3.52 3.68
N ARG A 17 3.41 3.43 2.52
CA ARG A 17 4.01 3.79 1.22
C ARG A 17 2.94 3.86 0.12
N GLU A 18 3.27 4.55 -0.96
CA GLU A 18 2.54 4.43 -2.23
C GLU A 18 2.70 3.05 -2.90
N ILE A 19 1.56 2.41 -3.17
CA ILE A 19 1.45 1.15 -3.90
C ILE A 19 0.43 1.36 -5.02
N GLY A 20 0.91 1.33 -6.26
CA GLY A 20 0.04 1.51 -7.44
C GLY A 20 -0.64 2.88 -7.49
N GLY A 21 0.04 3.95 -7.03
CA GLY A 21 -0.51 5.31 -6.99
C GLY A 21 -1.39 5.63 -5.79
N VAL A 22 -1.56 4.69 -4.85
CA VAL A 22 -2.35 4.90 -3.62
C VAL A 22 -1.46 4.76 -2.40
N HIS A 23 -1.48 5.75 -1.50
CA HIS A 23 -0.84 5.65 -0.20
C HIS A 23 -1.56 4.61 0.66
N ARG A 24 -0.83 3.56 1.05
CA ARG A 24 -1.31 2.45 1.89
C ARG A 24 -0.65 2.51 3.26
N ALA A 25 -1.41 2.17 4.28
CA ALA A 25 -0.96 2.19 5.67
C ALA A 25 -0.41 0.82 6.10
N VAL A 26 0.37 0.80 7.19
CA VAL A 26 0.85 -0.45 7.79
C VAL A 26 -0.33 -1.27 8.31
N GLY A 27 -0.33 -2.59 8.05
CA GLY A 27 -1.39 -3.53 8.38
C GLY A 27 -2.51 -3.60 7.33
N GLU A 28 -2.43 -2.83 6.24
CA GLU A 28 -3.39 -2.92 5.15
C GLU A 28 -3.10 -4.13 4.26
N ILE A 29 -4.15 -4.84 3.81
CA ILE A 29 -4.04 -5.94 2.87
C ILE A 29 -4.30 -5.42 1.46
N VAL A 30 -3.34 -5.63 0.56
CA VAL A 30 -3.43 -5.24 -0.85
C VAL A 30 -3.36 -6.45 -1.76
N THR A 31 -4.28 -6.54 -2.70
CA THR A 31 -4.28 -7.57 -3.74
C THR A 31 -3.48 -7.09 -4.93
N LEU A 32 -2.36 -7.74 -5.22
CA LEU A 32 -1.45 -7.35 -6.30
C LEU A 32 -1.04 -8.55 -7.14
N THR A 33 -0.56 -8.30 -8.35
CA THR A 33 0.15 -9.33 -9.11
C THR A 33 1.58 -9.47 -8.56
N PRO A 34 2.20 -10.66 -8.65
CA PRO A 34 3.59 -10.87 -8.22
C PRO A 34 4.58 -9.91 -8.91
N ARG A 35 4.30 -9.54 -10.17
CA ARG A 35 5.11 -8.57 -10.92
C ARG A 35 5.04 -7.17 -10.32
N ALA A 36 3.85 -6.71 -9.93
CA ALA A 36 3.68 -5.42 -9.26
C ALA A 36 4.29 -5.44 -7.86
N ALA A 37 4.10 -6.53 -7.10
CA ALA A 37 4.61 -6.70 -5.74
C ALA A 37 6.14 -6.78 -5.66
N LYS A 38 6.81 -7.24 -6.73
CA LYS A 38 8.27 -7.45 -6.78
C LYS A 38 9.09 -6.26 -6.26
N TYR A 39 8.71 -5.03 -6.59
CA TYR A 39 9.43 -3.82 -6.19
C TYR A 39 9.21 -3.41 -4.73
N TYR A 40 8.26 -4.04 -4.05
CA TYR A 40 7.92 -3.76 -2.66
C TYR A 40 8.35 -4.90 -1.72
N LEU A 41 8.77 -6.04 -2.27
CA LEU A 41 9.24 -7.22 -1.57
C LEU A 41 10.77 -7.29 -1.58
N PRO A 42 11.39 -7.90 -0.55
CA PRO A 42 12.84 -8.14 -0.55
C PRO A 42 13.25 -9.03 -1.74
N PRO A 43 14.44 -8.80 -2.34
CA PRO A 43 15.47 -7.83 -1.96
C PRO A 43 15.27 -6.40 -2.52
N TYR A 44 14.30 -6.20 -3.41
CA TYR A 44 14.13 -4.94 -4.14
C TYR A 44 13.35 -3.88 -3.34
N GLY A 45 12.57 -4.30 -2.35
CA GLY A 45 11.81 -3.44 -1.47
C GLY A 45 11.64 -4.05 -0.07
N SER A 46 10.99 -3.31 0.83
CA SER A 46 10.79 -3.71 2.23
C SER A 46 9.43 -3.25 2.78
N GLY A 47 8.45 -3.06 1.88
CA GLY A 47 7.14 -2.48 2.22
C GLY A 47 5.98 -3.46 2.21
N LEU A 48 6.17 -4.64 1.62
CA LEU A 48 5.16 -5.70 1.57
C LEU A 48 5.68 -6.99 2.18
N LYS A 49 4.75 -7.81 2.66
CA LYS A 49 4.99 -9.20 3.06
C LYS A 49 3.92 -10.09 2.43
N LEU A 50 4.33 -11.24 1.88
CA LEU A 50 3.42 -12.26 1.39
C LEU A 50 2.76 -12.94 2.60
N GLY A 51 1.43 -12.86 2.74
CA GLY A 51 0.70 -13.57 3.80
C GLY A 51 0.06 -12.68 4.86
N GLY A 52 -0.85 -11.79 4.45
CA GLY A 52 -1.69 -11.03 5.35
C GLY A 52 -3.13 -11.57 5.41
N ALA A 53 -3.32 -12.84 5.78
CA ALA A 53 -4.64 -13.42 6.01
C ALA A 53 -5.00 -13.55 7.50
N LYS A 54 -4.21 -12.95 8.40
CA LYS A 54 -4.55 -12.91 9.82
C LYS A 54 -4.66 -11.46 10.28
N GLU A 55 -5.88 -11.08 10.61
CA GLU A 55 -6.24 -9.89 11.39
C GLU A 55 -6.35 -8.57 10.61
N ALA A 56 -7.19 -8.55 9.57
CA ALA A 56 -7.89 -7.33 9.17
C ALA A 56 -8.86 -6.91 10.29
N SER A 57 -8.35 -6.34 11.37
CA SER A 57 -9.15 -5.72 12.44
C SER A 57 -8.34 -4.65 13.14
N LYS A 58 -8.20 -3.49 12.49
CA LYS A 58 -8.81 -2.23 12.96
C LYS A 58 -8.43 -1.11 11.99
N PRO A 59 -9.38 -0.42 11.33
CA PRO A 59 -9.06 0.82 10.66
C PRO A 59 -8.66 1.82 11.75
N LYS A 60 -7.37 2.15 11.85
CA LYS A 60 -6.99 3.41 12.47
C LYS A 60 -7.27 4.49 11.43
N PRO A 61 -8.12 5.48 11.71
CA PRO A 61 -8.32 6.60 10.80
C PRO A 61 -6.97 7.31 10.75
N VAL A 62 -6.28 7.21 9.62
CA VAL A 62 -5.17 8.11 9.34
C VAL A 62 -5.79 9.47 9.12
N ALA A 63 -5.74 10.24 10.20
CA ALA A 63 -5.58 11.68 10.24
C ALA A 63 -5.69 12.32 8.86
N GLU A 64 -6.85 12.92 8.64
CA GLU A 64 -7.03 14.08 7.80
C GLU A 64 -5.92 15.08 8.14
N LYS A 65 -4.82 15.02 7.40
CA LYS A 65 -3.86 16.11 7.32
C LYS A 65 -4.23 16.83 6.02
N PRO A 66 -5.06 17.88 6.05
CA PRO A 66 -5.22 18.70 4.86
C PRO A 66 -3.87 19.33 4.56
N ALA A 67 -3.27 18.90 3.46
CA ALA A 67 -2.16 19.59 2.85
C ALA A 67 -2.65 20.97 2.39
N ALA A 68 -2.00 22.00 2.91
CA ALA A 68 -1.74 23.28 2.26
C ALA A 68 -2.92 24.00 1.59
N LYS A 69 -3.45 25.01 2.29
CA LYS A 69 -3.56 26.34 1.69
C LYS A 69 -2.73 27.32 2.50
N ALA A 70 -1.67 27.80 1.87
CA ALA A 70 -0.98 29.00 2.31
C ALA A 70 -1.93 30.18 2.14
N GLU A 71 -2.34 30.80 3.24
CA GLU A 71 -2.95 32.12 3.24
C GLU A 71 -1.97 33.06 3.93
N LYS A 72 -1.52 34.05 3.17
CA LYS A 72 -0.59 35.11 3.59
C LYS A 72 -1.26 35.94 4.70
N PRO A 73 -0.57 36.36 5.76
CA PRO A 73 -1.04 37.48 6.55
C PRO A 73 -0.55 38.78 5.90
N ASP A 74 -1.47 39.64 5.45
CA ASP A 74 -1.21 41.07 5.30
C ASP A 74 -2.55 41.83 5.39
N ALA A 75 -2.80 42.41 6.57
CA ALA A 75 -3.67 43.56 6.82
C ALA A 75 -3.32 44.14 8.19
#